data_AF-A0A7S1D8A2-F1
#
_entry.id   AF-A0A7S1D8A2-F1
#
_cell.length_a   1.000
_cell.length_b   1.000
_cell.length_c   1.000
_cell.angle_alpha   90.00
_cell.angle_beta   90.00
_cell.angle_gamma   90.00
#
_symmetry.space_group_name_H-M   'P 1'
#
loop_
_entity.id
_entity.type
_entity.pdbx_description
1 polymer ?
#
loop_
_entity_poly.entity_id
_entity_poly.type
_entity_poly.pdbx_seq_one_letter_code
_entity_poly.pdbx_strand_id
1 'polypeptide(L)'
;MACDTFLKIATKCKRKFVTLQADEDAPFICELVDVLPTIISDLEPHQVQAFYEAVGCMLSDKGPAVMIDRPALLVRLMELPNRTWRTIMDHASKNIEALIDPNAIKEIIKILKTNNRVCGSVGSLFTTQLQTFFLEMLNVYKVYSERISAAIAQQGAIATKMSLVRTMRSAKKEVLRLLVTFIDKSGPPEAGPQEVAQGFIPPVLDPILGDYQRNIAGARDPEVLT
;
A
#
# COMPACT_ATOMS: atom_id res chain seq x y z
N MET A 1 15.75 -4.72 15.66
CA MET A 1 16.50 -5.99 15.80
C MET A 1 15.63 -7.23 15.63
N ALA A 2 14.54 -7.40 16.40
CA ALA A 2 13.65 -8.57 16.25
C ALA A 2 12.99 -8.65 14.85
N CYS A 3 12.35 -7.57 14.39
CA CYS A 3 11.74 -7.52 13.05
C CYS A 3 12.76 -7.69 11.92
N ASP A 4 13.97 -7.13 12.05
CA ASP A 4 15.03 -7.28 11.04
C ASP A 4 15.51 -8.74 10.94
N THR A 5 15.63 -9.41 12.08
CA THR A 5 16.00 -10.82 12.14
C THR A 5 14.90 -11.68 11.56
N PHE A 6 13.64 -11.39 11.92
CA PHE A 6 12.48 -12.06 11.37
C PHE A 6 12.40 -11.93 9.84
N LEU A 7 12.58 -10.71 9.31
CA LEU A 7 12.61 -10.45 7.87
C LEU A 7 13.74 -11.22 7.17
N LYS A 8 14.95 -11.29 7.77
CA LYS A 8 16.06 -12.08 7.23
C LYS A 8 15.71 -13.57 7.16
N ILE A 9 15.14 -14.13 8.23
CA ILE A 9 14.71 -15.53 8.29
C ILE A 9 13.62 -15.78 7.24
N ALA A 10 12.59 -14.93 7.19
CA ALA A 10 11.50 -15.02 6.23
C ALA A 10 12.03 -15.01 4.78
N THR A 11 12.99 -14.13 4.48
CA THR A 11 13.60 -14.03 3.14
C THR A 11 14.38 -15.28 2.76
N LYS A 12 15.16 -15.85 3.68
CA LYS A 12 16.04 -17.00 3.40
C LYS A 12 15.31 -18.34 3.48
N CYS A 13 14.25 -18.43 4.27
CA CYS A 13 13.55 -19.68 4.59
C CYS A 13 12.08 -19.68 4.15
N LYS A 14 11.63 -18.73 3.31
CA LYS A 14 10.22 -18.51 2.94
C LYS A 14 9.41 -19.78 2.65
N ARG A 15 9.97 -20.73 1.89
CA ARG A 15 9.30 -21.98 1.53
C ARG A 15 8.80 -22.75 2.76
N LYS A 16 9.59 -22.79 3.84
CA LYS A 16 9.25 -23.54 5.06
C LYS A 16 7.99 -23.00 5.75
N PHE A 17 7.70 -21.71 5.60
CA PHE A 17 6.53 -21.07 6.20
C PHE A 17 5.24 -21.39 5.43
N VAL A 18 5.33 -21.63 4.12
CA VAL A 18 4.18 -21.83 3.23
C VAL A 18 3.94 -23.29 2.84
N THR A 19 4.77 -24.22 3.33
CA THR A 19 4.61 -25.67 3.16
C THR A 19 4.22 -26.32 4.48
N LEU A 20 3.32 -27.30 4.43
CA LEU A 20 2.99 -28.12 5.59
C LEU A 20 4.24 -28.83 6.11
N GLN A 21 4.56 -28.68 7.40
CA GLN A 21 5.65 -29.42 8.03
C GLN A 21 5.12 -30.74 8.61
N ALA A 22 6.03 -31.67 8.93
CA ALA A 22 5.66 -32.89 9.63
C ALA A 22 5.08 -32.54 11.01
N ASP A 23 4.08 -33.30 11.44
CA ASP A 23 3.39 -33.14 12.72
C ASP A 23 2.63 -31.81 12.92
N GLU A 24 2.41 -31.05 11.85
CA GLU A 24 1.59 -29.84 11.84
C GLU A 24 0.29 -30.05 11.04
N ASP A 25 -0.79 -29.36 11.44
CA ASP A 25 -2.09 -29.43 10.76
C ASP A 25 -2.23 -28.39 9.62
N ALA A 26 -1.43 -27.33 9.65
CA ALA A 26 -1.42 -26.28 8.65
C ALA A 26 -0.01 -25.69 8.42
N PRO A 27 0.25 -25.06 7.26
CA PRO A 27 1.47 -24.26 7.07
C PRO A 27 1.51 -23.09 8.06
N PHE A 28 2.65 -22.89 8.73
CA PHE A 28 2.80 -21.91 9.82
C PHE A 28 2.40 -20.48 9.45
N ILE A 29 2.52 -20.08 8.17
CA ILE A 29 2.05 -18.76 7.73
C ILE A 29 0.56 -18.51 7.97
N CYS A 30 -0.28 -19.57 7.96
CA CYS A 30 -1.71 -19.44 8.20
C CYS A 30 -1.97 -19.00 9.63
N GLU A 31 -1.35 -19.68 10.60
CA GLU A 31 -1.42 -19.34 12.02
C GLU A 31 -0.84 -17.95 12.28
N LEU A 32 0.29 -17.65 11.67
CA LEU A 32 0.96 -16.36 11.79
C LEU A 32 0.04 -15.20 11.39
N VAL A 33 -0.73 -15.36 10.32
CA VAL A 33 -1.72 -14.36 9.87
C VAL A 33 -2.91 -14.27 10.84
N ASP A 34 -3.35 -15.39 11.42
CA ASP A 34 -4.46 -15.40 12.39
C ASP A 34 -4.12 -14.68 13.70
N VAL A 35 -2.91 -14.86 14.22
CA VAL A 35 -2.47 -14.20 15.46
C VAL A 35 -1.76 -12.86 15.22
N LEU A 36 -1.73 -12.38 13.96
CA LEU A 36 -1.08 -11.13 13.56
C LEU A 36 -1.44 -9.94 14.46
N PRO A 37 -2.73 -9.66 14.80
CA PRO A 37 -3.08 -8.50 15.62
C PRO A 37 -2.40 -8.51 17.00
N THR A 38 -2.21 -9.70 17.58
CA THR A 38 -1.52 -9.88 18.87
C THR A 38 -0.01 -9.68 18.73
N ILE A 39 0.59 -10.15 17.63
CA ILE A 39 2.03 -10.02 17.41
C ILE A 39 2.46 -8.56 17.23
N ILE A 40 1.64 -7.77 16.52
CA ILE A 40 2.01 -6.41 16.12
C ILE A 40 1.53 -5.32 17.09
N SER A 41 0.81 -5.67 18.17
CA SER A 41 0.14 -4.71 19.05
C SER A 41 1.09 -3.70 19.69
N ASP A 42 2.30 -4.16 20.03
CA ASP A 42 3.30 -3.38 20.76
C ASP A 42 4.42 -2.84 19.84
N LEU A 43 4.27 -3.04 18.53
CA LEU A 43 5.27 -2.65 17.55
C LEU A 43 5.10 -1.19 17.10
N GLU A 44 6.23 -0.52 16.90
CA GLU A 44 6.23 0.79 16.26
C GLU A 44 5.84 0.70 14.77
N PRO A 45 5.33 1.78 14.14
CA PRO A 45 4.85 1.73 12.76
C PRO A 45 5.86 1.17 11.74
N HIS A 46 7.14 1.49 11.90
CA HIS A 46 8.19 0.98 11.01
C HIS A 46 8.47 -0.52 11.21
N GLN A 47 8.28 -1.02 12.44
CA GLN A 47 8.41 -2.44 12.79
C GLN A 47 7.22 -3.24 12.26
N VAL A 48 6.01 -2.69 12.38
CA VAL A 48 4.81 -3.25 11.74
C VAL A 48 5.02 -3.41 10.24
N GLN A 49 5.51 -2.36 9.57
CA GLN A 49 5.81 -2.39 8.13
C GLN A 49 6.84 -3.48 7.77
N ALA A 50 7.92 -3.62 8.54
CA ALA A 50 8.92 -4.67 8.35
C ALA A 50 8.35 -6.08 8.60
N PHE A 51 7.41 -6.22 9.54
CA PHE A 51 6.71 -7.48 9.79
C PHE A 51 5.83 -7.88 8.60
N TYR A 52 5.02 -6.95 8.10
CA TYR A 52 4.22 -7.14 6.88
C TYR A 52 5.09 -7.50 5.67
N GLU A 53 6.26 -6.86 5.51
CA GLU A 53 7.23 -7.20 4.48
C GLU A 53 7.73 -8.65 4.62
N ALA A 54 8.02 -9.10 5.85
CA ALA A 54 8.49 -10.46 6.11
C ALA A 54 7.43 -11.50 5.73
N VAL A 55 6.16 -11.31 6.12
CA VAL A 55 5.07 -12.21 5.73
C VAL A 55 4.83 -12.15 4.22
N GLY A 56 4.95 -10.98 3.61
CA GLY A 56 4.89 -10.83 2.16
C GLY A 56 6.00 -11.61 1.42
N CYS A 57 7.23 -11.61 1.96
CA CYS A 57 8.32 -12.43 1.43
C CYS A 57 8.00 -13.92 1.49
N MET A 58 7.32 -14.40 2.53
CA MET A 58 6.87 -15.79 2.64
C MET A 58 5.86 -16.12 1.54
N LEU A 59 4.81 -15.30 1.39
CA LEU A 59 3.77 -15.43 0.38
C LEU A 59 4.31 -15.37 -1.06
N SER A 60 5.49 -14.77 -1.28
CA SER A 60 6.11 -14.69 -2.61
C SER A 60 6.52 -16.05 -3.20
N ASP A 61 6.67 -17.10 -2.39
CA ASP A 61 7.09 -18.42 -2.87
C ASP A 61 5.96 -19.07 -3.71
N LYS A 62 6.34 -19.57 -4.89
CA LYS A 62 5.46 -20.26 -5.86
C LYS A 62 5.92 -21.70 -6.10
N GLY A 63 6.71 -22.26 -5.17
CA GLY A 63 7.28 -23.59 -5.31
C GLY A 63 6.21 -24.68 -5.39
N PRO A 64 6.50 -25.82 -6.02
CA PRO A 64 5.52 -26.89 -6.26
C PRO A 64 4.98 -27.54 -4.98
N ALA A 65 5.66 -27.34 -3.84
CA ALA A 65 5.20 -27.83 -2.53
C ALA A 65 4.23 -26.86 -1.83
N VAL A 66 4.03 -25.65 -2.37
CA VAL A 66 3.15 -24.63 -1.80
C VAL A 66 1.71 -24.93 -2.20
N MET A 67 0.91 -25.39 -1.24
CA MET A 67 -0.49 -25.79 -1.46
C MET A 67 -1.51 -24.77 -0.92
N ILE A 68 -1.04 -23.69 -0.29
CA ILE A 68 -1.91 -22.64 0.24
C ILE A 68 -2.54 -21.80 -0.88
N ASP A 69 -3.77 -21.36 -0.64
CA ASP A 69 -4.41 -20.30 -1.44
C ASP A 69 -3.76 -18.96 -1.10
N ARG A 70 -2.72 -18.58 -1.87
CA ARG A 70 -1.94 -17.36 -1.62
C ARG A 70 -2.78 -16.09 -1.79
N PRO A 71 -3.63 -15.93 -2.81
CA PRO A 71 -4.55 -14.79 -2.90
C PRO A 71 -5.45 -14.65 -1.67
N ALA A 72 -6.10 -15.73 -1.22
CA ALA A 72 -6.97 -15.67 -0.04
C ALA A 72 -6.19 -15.32 1.24
N LEU A 73 -4.98 -15.86 1.39
CA LEU A 73 -4.14 -15.55 2.54
C LEU A 73 -3.61 -14.11 2.52
N LEU A 74 -3.33 -13.53 1.34
CA LEU A 74 -2.99 -12.11 1.20
C LEU A 74 -4.14 -11.20 1.64
N VAL A 75 -5.38 -11.53 1.28
CA VAL A 75 -6.56 -10.78 1.73
C VAL A 75 -6.66 -10.79 3.26
N ARG A 76 -6.45 -11.95 3.89
CA ARG A 76 -6.44 -12.09 5.35
C ARG A 76 -5.31 -11.29 6.01
N LEU A 77 -4.10 -11.35 5.46
CA LEU A 77 -2.95 -10.55 5.93
C LEU A 77 -3.29 -9.05 5.95
N MET A 78 -3.95 -8.57 4.89
CA MET A 78 -4.26 -7.14 4.71
C MET A 78 -5.56 -6.69 5.40
N GLU A 79 -6.25 -7.55 6.14
CA GLU A 79 -7.56 -7.21 6.72
C GLU A 79 -7.49 -6.02 7.70
N LEU A 80 -6.46 -5.93 8.56
CA LEU A 80 -6.30 -4.81 9.48
C LEU A 80 -6.17 -3.45 8.76
N PRO A 81 -5.21 -3.24 7.83
CA PRO A 81 -5.13 -1.97 7.10
C PRO A 81 -6.35 -1.74 6.21
N ASN A 82 -6.96 -2.78 5.62
CA ASN A 82 -8.16 -2.65 4.81
C ASN A 82 -9.37 -2.20 5.63
N ARG A 83 -9.55 -2.71 6.85
CA ARG A 83 -10.60 -2.27 7.76
C ARG A 83 -10.43 -0.80 8.15
N THR A 84 -9.23 -0.38 8.54
CA THR A 84 -8.95 1.03 8.87
C THR A 84 -9.19 1.92 7.66
N TRP A 85 -8.76 1.50 6.46
CA TRP A 85 -9.02 2.22 5.21
C TRP A 85 -10.53 2.40 4.97
N ARG A 86 -11.31 1.30 5.05
CA ARG A 86 -12.77 1.33 4.88
C ARG A 86 -13.43 2.30 5.86
N THR A 87 -13.04 2.30 7.14
CA THR A 87 -13.56 3.26 8.12
C THR A 87 -13.30 4.72 7.72
N ILE A 88 -12.10 5.03 7.20
CA ILE A 88 -11.79 6.39 6.74
C ILE A 88 -12.63 6.74 5.51
N MET A 89 -12.78 5.83 4.55
CA MET A 89 -13.58 6.06 3.34
C MET A 89 -15.08 6.19 3.65
N ASP A 90 -15.60 5.41 4.59
CA ASP A 90 -16.99 5.51 5.07
C ASP A 90 -17.26 6.89 5.69
N HIS A 91 -16.30 7.43 6.44
CA HIS A 91 -16.41 8.80 6.96
C HIS A 91 -16.32 9.84 5.84
N ALA A 92 -15.39 9.66 4.90
CA ALA A 92 -15.21 10.55 3.75
C ALA A 92 -16.43 10.60 2.83
N SER A 93 -17.15 9.49 2.67
CA SER A 93 -18.37 9.41 1.86
C SER A 93 -19.50 10.32 2.38
N LYS A 94 -19.50 10.57 3.70
CA LYS A 94 -20.47 11.46 4.37
C LYS A 94 -19.96 12.90 4.43
N ASN A 95 -18.65 13.08 4.59
CA ASN A 95 -18.01 14.39 4.64
C ASN A 95 -16.59 14.31 4.07
N ILE A 96 -16.39 14.89 2.88
CA ILE A 96 -15.09 14.89 2.20
C ILE A 96 -13.98 15.57 3.02
N GLU A 97 -14.34 16.51 3.90
CA GLU A 97 -13.38 17.18 4.79
C GLU A 97 -12.74 16.20 5.79
N ALA A 98 -13.34 15.03 6.03
CA ALA A 98 -12.74 13.98 6.84
C ALA A 98 -11.41 13.48 6.24
N LEU A 99 -11.22 13.55 4.92
CA LEU A 99 -9.95 13.18 4.28
C LEU A 99 -8.82 14.15 4.58
N ILE A 100 -9.13 15.42 4.88
CA ILE A 100 -8.13 16.44 5.18
C ILE A 100 -7.84 16.58 6.69
N ASP A 101 -8.48 15.76 7.53
CA ASP A 101 -8.15 15.68 8.95
C ASP A 101 -6.70 15.19 9.12
N PRO A 102 -5.85 15.88 9.90
CA PRO A 102 -4.45 15.51 10.08
C PRO A 102 -4.22 14.08 10.60
N ASN A 103 -5.14 13.53 11.39
CA ASN A 103 -5.02 12.15 11.88
C ASN A 103 -5.41 11.16 10.77
N ALA A 104 -6.48 11.43 10.02
CA ALA A 104 -6.86 10.63 8.86
C ALA A 104 -5.73 10.56 7.82
N ILE A 105 -5.09 11.69 7.48
CA ILE A 105 -3.97 11.69 6.52
C ILE A 105 -2.80 10.86 7.05
N LYS A 106 -2.48 10.93 8.36
CA LYS A 106 -1.42 10.11 8.96
C LYS A 106 -1.72 8.62 8.89
N GLU A 107 -2.96 8.22 9.15
CA GLU A 107 -3.38 6.82 9.02
C GLU A 107 -3.33 6.34 7.57
N ILE A 108 -3.79 7.16 6.61
CA ILE A 108 -3.64 6.89 5.17
C ILE A 108 -2.17 6.67 4.79
N ILE A 109 -1.25 7.54 5.26
CA ILE A 109 0.19 7.38 5.00
C ILE A 109 0.71 6.06 5.58
N LYS A 110 0.30 5.69 6.80
CA LYS A 110 0.71 4.42 7.42
C LYS A 110 0.23 3.23 6.59
N ILE A 111 -1.04 3.23 6.17
CA ILE A 111 -1.64 2.18 5.33
C ILE A 111 -0.91 2.07 4.00
N LEU A 112 -0.65 3.19 3.32
CA LEU A 112 0.05 3.21 2.03
C LEU A 112 1.50 2.71 2.17
N LYS A 113 2.20 3.05 3.25
CA LYS A 113 3.56 2.52 3.51
C LYS A 113 3.56 1.02 3.74
N THR A 114 2.58 0.49 4.48
CA THR A 114 2.41 -0.96 4.65
C THR A 114 2.14 -1.64 3.30
N ASN A 115 1.24 -1.07 2.49
CA ASN A 115 0.96 -1.58 1.14
C ASN A 115 2.22 -1.55 0.24
N ASN A 116 3.04 -0.50 0.30
CA ASN A 116 4.30 -0.43 -0.44
C ASN A 116 5.26 -1.58 -0.07
N ARG A 117 5.41 -1.87 1.23
CA ARG A 117 6.24 -2.99 1.72
C ARG A 117 5.70 -4.35 1.27
N VAL A 118 4.40 -4.55 1.36
CA VAL A 118 3.75 -5.80 0.93
C VAL A 118 3.88 -5.96 -0.58
N CYS A 119 3.55 -4.93 -1.37
CA CYS A 119 3.68 -4.93 -2.82
C CYS A 119 5.11 -5.31 -3.27
N GLY A 120 6.12 -4.67 -2.69
CA GLY A 120 7.52 -4.95 -2.99
C GLY A 120 7.97 -6.38 -2.68
N SER A 121 7.35 -7.03 -1.69
CA SER A 121 7.73 -8.36 -1.21
C SER A 121 6.93 -9.50 -1.83
N VAL A 122 5.61 -9.35 -2.02
CA VAL A 122 4.75 -10.40 -2.60
C VAL A 122 4.82 -10.47 -4.12
N GLY A 123 5.22 -9.38 -4.78
CA GLY A 123 5.31 -9.30 -6.24
C GLY A 123 3.95 -9.18 -6.93
N SER A 124 3.82 -9.83 -8.10
CA SER A 124 2.60 -9.83 -8.93
C SER A 124 1.32 -10.25 -8.20
N LEU A 125 1.42 -11.02 -7.11
CA LEU A 125 0.28 -11.39 -6.26
C LEU A 125 -0.43 -10.15 -5.67
N PHE A 126 0.26 -9.02 -5.57
CA PHE A 126 -0.30 -7.79 -5.02
C PHE A 126 -1.49 -7.26 -5.82
N THR A 127 -1.68 -7.65 -7.08
CA THR A 127 -2.88 -7.29 -7.87
C THR A 127 -4.17 -7.57 -7.09
N THR A 128 -4.25 -8.70 -6.39
CA THR A 128 -5.43 -9.07 -5.57
C THR A 128 -5.74 -8.03 -4.50
N GLN A 129 -4.70 -7.48 -3.86
CA GLN A 129 -4.85 -6.45 -2.84
C GLN A 129 -5.06 -5.06 -3.46
N LEU A 130 -4.34 -4.70 -4.52
CA LEU A 130 -4.47 -3.37 -5.12
C LEU A 130 -5.89 -3.12 -5.60
N GLN A 131 -6.53 -4.12 -6.22
CA GLN A 131 -7.90 -4.01 -6.72
C GLN A 131 -8.93 -3.66 -5.63
N THR A 132 -8.67 -3.96 -4.35
CA THR A 132 -9.66 -3.74 -3.29
C THR A 132 -9.86 -2.27 -2.94
N PHE A 133 -8.87 -1.41 -3.21
CA PHE A 133 -8.89 0.00 -2.79
C PHE A 133 -8.35 0.96 -3.87
N PHE A 134 -8.02 0.46 -5.06
CA PHE A 134 -7.36 1.21 -6.13
C PHE A 134 -8.08 2.52 -6.50
N LEU A 135 -9.39 2.46 -6.78
CA LEU A 135 -10.14 3.63 -7.21
C LEU A 135 -10.29 4.67 -6.08
N GLU A 136 -10.49 4.21 -4.85
CA GLU A 136 -10.55 5.08 -3.67
C GLU A 136 -9.20 5.76 -3.42
N MET A 137 -8.09 5.02 -3.59
CA MET A 137 -6.74 5.56 -3.49
C MET A 137 -6.49 6.68 -4.52
N LEU A 138 -6.93 6.50 -5.77
CA LEU A 138 -6.83 7.53 -6.79
C LEU A 138 -7.69 8.76 -6.47
N ASN A 139 -8.88 8.54 -5.90
CA ASN A 139 -9.73 9.64 -5.44
C ASN A 139 -9.08 10.43 -4.30
N VAL A 140 -8.46 9.74 -3.32
CA VAL A 140 -7.70 10.39 -2.24
C VAL A 140 -6.54 11.23 -2.82
N TYR A 141 -5.80 10.71 -3.79
CA TYR A 141 -4.75 11.45 -4.48
C TYR A 141 -5.29 12.74 -5.12
N LYS A 142 -6.41 12.63 -5.84
CA LYS A 142 -7.07 13.76 -6.51
C LYS A 142 -7.50 14.83 -5.50
N VAL A 143 -8.21 14.45 -4.44
CA VAL A 143 -8.67 15.37 -3.38
C VAL A 143 -7.49 16.11 -2.75
N TYR A 144 -6.41 15.41 -2.43
CA TYR A 144 -5.22 16.02 -1.86
C TYR A 144 -4.56 16.99 -2.84
N SER A 145 -4.51 16.65 -4.12
CA SER A 145 -3.93 17.54 -5.11
C SER A 145 -4.74 18.83 -5.26
N GLU A 146 -6.06 18.73 -5.37
CA GLU A 146 -6.96 19.89 -5.46
C GLU A 146 -6.82 20.80 -4.22
N ARG A 147 -6.72 20.22 -3.02
CA ARG A 147 -6.54 20.97 -1.77
C ARG A 147 -5.18 21.64 -1.68
N ILE A 148 -4.11 20.98 -2.12
CA ILE A 148 -2.76 21.58 -2.18
C ILE A 148 -2.77 22.76 -3.15
N SER A 149 -3.35 22.59 -4.33
CA SER A 149 -3.40 23.64 -5.36
C SER A 149 -4.25 24.83 -4.93
N ALA A 150 -5.39 24.60 -4.28
CA ALA A 150 -6.20 25.66 -3.69
C ALA A 150 -5.44 26.44 -2.61
N ALA A 151 -4.73 25.76 -1.71
CA ALA A 151 -3.93 26.40 -0.67
C ALA A 151 -2.82 27.28 -1.25
N ILE A 152 -2.14 26.81 -2.31
CA ILE A 152 -1.08 27.57 -2.97
C ILE A 152 -1.66 28.74 -3.77
N ALA A 153 -2.82 28.58 -4.41
CA ALA A 153 -3.49 29.70 -5.09
C ALA A 153 -3.90 30.81 -4.10
N GLN A 154 -4.34 30.44 -2.90
CA GLN A 154 -4.79 31.40 -1.88
C GLN A 154 -3.63 32.09 -1.15
N GLN A 155 -2.59 31.35 -0.77
CA GLN A 155 -1.54 31.86 0.14
C GLN A 155 -0.18 32.02 -0.57
N GLY A 156 -0.07 31.64 -1.84
CA GLY A 156 1.17 31.65 -2.59
C GLY A 156 2.16 30.57 -2.11
N ALA A 157 3.44 30.80 -2.38
CA ALA A 157 4.50 29.81 -2.12
C ALA A 157 4.63 29.38 -0.65
N ILE A 158 4.17 30.20 0.31
CA ILE A 158 4.22 29.88 1.74
C ILE A 158 3.37 28.64 2.08
N ALA A 159 2.30 28.36 1.33
CA ALA A 159 1.43 27.21 1.53
C ALA A 159 2.21 25.88 1.49
N THR A 160 3.22 25.79 0.61
CA THR A 160 4.08 24.59 0.49
C THR A 160 4.87 24.28 1.77
N LYS A 161 5.02 25.26 2.66
CA LYS A 161 5.71 25.10 3.95
C LYS A 161 4.76 24.74 5.09
N MET A 162 3.45 24.81 4.89
CA MET A 162 2.45 24.47 5.91
C MET A 162 2.45 22.97 6.19
N SER A 163 2.28 22.62 7.47
CA SER A 163 2.30 21.23 7.94
C SER A 163 1.26 20.35 7.22
N LEU A 164 0.03 20.85 7.07
CA LEU A 164 -1.05 20.12 6.40
C LEU A 164 -0.73 19.82 4.94
N VAL A 165 -0.26 20.82 4.18
CA VAL A 165 0.15 20.67 2.77
C VAL A 165 1.29 19.65 2.64
N ARG A 166 2.30 19.71 3.51
CA ARG A 166 3.40 18.73 3.52
C ARG A 166 2.92 17.31 3.81
N THR A 167 1.94 17.16 4.70
CA THR A 167 1.38 15.86 5.06
C THR A 167 0.56 15.28 3.90
N MET A 168 -0.29 16.08 3.24
CA MET A 168 -1.00 15.67 2.02
C MET A 168 -0.04 15.28 0.89
N ARG A 169 1.03 16.07 0.67
CA ARG A 169 2.08 15.71 -0.30
C ARG A 169 2.76 14.39 0.03
N SER A 170 2.99 14.11 1.31
CA SER A 170 3.57 12.84 1.75
C SER A 170 2.65 11.67 1.41
N ALA A 171 1.33 11.81 1.59
CA ALA A 171 0.37 10.79 1.18
C ALA A 171 0.37 10.59 -0.35
N LYS A 172 0.34 11.68 -1.14
CA LYS A 172 0.45 11.62 -2.61
C LYS A 172 1.70 10.86 -3.07
N LYS A 173 2.85 11.11 -2.45
CA LYS A 173 4.10 10.40 -2.76
C LYS A 173 4.04 8.90 -2.48
N GLU A 174 3.38 8.48 -1.40
CA GLU A 174 3.23 7.05 -1.11
C GLU A 174 2.27 6.35 -2.09
N VAL A 175 1.27 7.06 -2.63
CA VAL A 175 0.43 6.55 -3.74
C VAL A 175 1.28 6.35 -5.00
N LEU A 176 2.05 7.36 -5.40
CA LEU A 176 2.93 7.25 -6.59
C LEU A 176 3.94 6.11 -6.44
N ARG A 177 4.60 6.02 -5.27
CA ARG A 177 5.53 4.92 -4.98
C ARG A 177 4.85 3.56 -5.07
N LEU A 178 3.60 3.43 -4.60
CA LEU A 178 2.89 2.17 -4.67
C LEU A 178 2.59 1.77 -6.11
N LEU A 179 2.17 2.72 -6.95
CA LEU A 179 1.91 2.48 -8.37
C LEU A 179 3.19 2.07 -9.11
N VAL A 180 4.29 2.79 -8.90
CA VAL A 180 5.60 2.45 -9.49
C VAL A 180 6.04 1.05 -9.03
N THR A 181 6.00 0.79 -7.72
CA THR A 181 6.38 -0.52 -7.17
C THR A 181 5.49 -1.64 -7.74
N PHE A 182 4.19 -1.41 -7.88
CA PHE A 182 3.27 -2.38 -8.46
C PHE A 182 3.59 -2.68 -9.91
N ILE A 183 3.82 -1.65 -10.73
CA ILE A 183 4.18 -1.82 -12.14
C ILE A 183 5.51 -2.58 -12.26
N ASP A 184 6.53 -2.21 -11.48
CA ASP A 184 7.85 -2.87 -11.45
C ASP A 184 7.77 -4.35 -11.03
N LYS A 185 6.82 -4.67 -10.15
CA LYS A 185 6.63 -6.03 -9.60
C LYS A 185 5.58 -6.84 -10.35
N SER A 186 4.86 -6.22 -11.28
CA SER A 186 3.86 -6.89 -12.10
C SER A 186 4.52 -7.91 -13.03
N GLY A 187 3.80 -8.98 -13.30
CA GLY A 187 4.27 -10.08 -14.13
C GLY A 187 3.30 -11.25 -14.09
N PRO A 188 3.41 -12.18 -15.07
CA PRO A 188 2.59 -13.37 -15.09
C PRO A 188 2.89 -14.29 -13.89
N PRO A 189 1.90 -15.10 -13.44
CA PRO A 189 0.55 -15.23 -13.99
C PRO A 189 -0.48 -14.22 -13.44
N GLU A 190 -0.21 -13.50 -12.35
CA GLU A 190 -1.24 -12.72 -11.65
C GLU A 190 -1.42 -11.27 -12.16
N ALA A 191 -0.42 -10.74 -12.87
CA ALA A 191 -0.40 -9.35 -13.30
C ALA A 191 0.32 -9.21 -14.65
N GLY A 192 -0.22 -9.83 -15.70
CA GLY A 192 0.34 -9.75 -17.04
C GLY A 192 0.39 -8.31 -17.58
N PRO A 193 1.37 -7.96 -18.44
CA PRO A 193 1.51 -6.58 -18.94
C PRO A 193 0.24 -6.02 -19.61
N GLN A 194 -0.51 -6.86 -20.33
CA GLN A 194 -1.75 -6.43 -20.98
C GLN A 194 -2.86 -6.13 -19.97
N GLU A 195 -3.03 -6.96 -18.95
CA GLU A 195 -4.03 -6.75 -17.88
C GLU A 195 -3.70 -5.48 -17.09
N VAL A 196 -2.42 -5.25 -16.79
CA VAL A 196 -1.95 -4.02 -16.15
C VAL A 196 -2.24 -2.80 -17.02
N ALA A 197 -1.86 -2.86 -18.30
CA ALA A 197 -2.05 -1.77 -19.25
C ALA A 197 -3.52 -1.39 -19.47
N GLN A 198 -4.43 -2.37 -19.47
CA GLN A 198 -5.86 -2.13 -19.71
C GLN A 198 -6.63 -1.79 -18.42
N GLY A 199 -6.28 -2.42 -17.30
CA GLY A 199 -7.01 -2.29 -16.04
C GLY A 199 -6.56 -1.11 -15.18
N PHE A 200 -5.26 -0.84 -15.10
CA PHE A 200 -4.70 0.10 -14.10
C PHE A 200 -4.20 1.41 -14.71
N ILE A 201 -3.69 1.40 -15.94
CA ILE A 201 -3.14 2.62 -16.54
C ILE A 201 -4.22 3.67 -16.86
N PRO A 202 -5.36 3.35 -17.50
CA PRO A 202 -6.34 4.36 -17.87
C PRO A 202 -6.89 5.16 -16.68
N PRO A 203 -7.26 4.54 -15.54
CA PRO A 203 -7.73 5.27 -14.36
C PRO A 203 -6.69 6.22 -13.74
N VAL A 204 -5.39 5.99 -13.97
CA VAL A 204 -4.30 6.82 -13.44
C VAL A 204 -4.10 8.11 -14.25
N LEU A 205 -4.46 8.13 -15.54
CA LEU A 205 -4.10 9.20 -16.45
C LEU A 205 -4.62 10.58 -16.01
N ASP A 206 -5.92 10.75 -15.75
CA ASP A 206 -6.44 12.06 -15.35
C ASP A 206 -6.11 12.46 -13.90
N PRO A 207 -6.29 11.58 -12.89
CA PRO A 207 -5.99 11.94 -11.50
C PRO A 207 -4.53 12.29 -11.25
N ILE A 208 -3.59 11.75 -12.03
CA ILE A 208 -2.15 11.95 -11.84
C ILE A 208 -1.52 12.79 -12.95
N LEU A 209 -1.61 12.37 -14.22
CA LEU A 209 -0.95 13.10 -15.32
C LEU A 209 -1.68 14.40 -15.66
N GLY A 210 -3.01 14.35 -15.70
CA GLY A 210 -3.83 15.54 -15.89
C GLY A 210 -3.59 16.56 -14.78
N ASP A 211 -3.54 16.10 -13.53
CA ASP A 211 -3.19 16.92 -12.37
C ASP A 211 -1.79 17.56 -12.50
N TYR A 212 -0.77 16.76 -12.83
CA TYR A 212 0.60 17.25 -13.02
C TYR A 212 0.69 18.34 -14.10
N GLN A 213 -0.03 18.16 -15.23
CA GLN A 213 -0.09 19.13 -16.32
C GLN A 213 -0.71 20.47 -15.86
N ARG A 214 -1.81 20.41 -15.10
CA ARG A 214 -2.55 21.59 -14.63
C ARG A 214 -1.85 22.32 -13.48
N ASN A 215 -0.99 21.64 -12.72
CA ASN A 215 -0.33 22.20 -11.55
C ASN A 215 0.79 23.20 -11.88
N ILE A 216 0.92 24.21 -11.01
CA ILE A 216 2.02 25.17 -11.07
C ILE A 216 3.35 24.51 -10.66
N ALA A 217 4.48 25.09 -11.08
CA ALA A 217 5.80 24.49 -10.89
C ALA A 217 6.11 24.06 -9.44
N GLY A 218 5.74 24.87 -8.43
CA GLY A 218 5.99 24.54 -7.01
C GLY A 218 5.06 23.46 -6.41
N ALA A 219 3.98 23.12 -7.11
CA ALA A 219 2.98 22.12 -6.71
C ALA A 219 3.16 20.77 -7.42
N ARG A 220 3.96 20.73 -8.49
CA ARG A 220 4.26 19.49 -9.22
C ARG A 220 5.08 18.54 -8.33
N ASP A 221 4.63 17.29 -8.27
CA ASP A 221 5.33 16.23 -7.58
C ASP A 221 6.26 15.52 -8.59
N PRO A 222 7.60 15.63 -8.46
CA PRO A 222 8.54 15.10 -9.44
C PRO A 222 8.46 13.57 -9.59
N GLU A 223 7.97 12.87 -8.57
CA GLU A 223 7.75 11.43 -8.57
C GLU A 223 6.73 10.96 -9.61
N VAL A 224 5.98 11.86 -10.26
CA VAL A 224 5.10 11.51 -11.40
C VAL A 224 5.91 11.13 -12.66
N LEU A 225 7.16 11.59 -12.76
CA LEU A 225 8.01 11.39 -13.96
C LEU A 225 8.98 10.22 -13.85
N THR A 226 9.00 9.53 -12.70
CA THR A 226 9.93 8.46 -12.35
C THR A 226 9.20 7.14 -12.27
#